data_AF-A0A962Z8S2-F1
#
_entry.id   AF-A0A962Z8S2-F1
#
_cell.length_a   1.000
_cell.length_b   1.000
_cell.length_c   1.000
_cell.angle_alpha   90.00
_cell.angle_beta   90.00
_cell.angle_gamma   90.00
#
_symmetry.space_group_name_H-M   'P 1'
#
loop_
_entity.id
_entity.type
_entity.pdbx_description
1 polymer ?
#
loop_
_entity_poly.entity_id
_entity_poly.type
_entity_poly.pdbx_seq_one_letter_code
_entity_poly.pdbx_strand_id
1 'polypeptide(L)'
;MQIIDPAWIRASLQPRTRSPFSGMSYGYGWFLTNSGYVLARGYGGQVIAAHPQRDLAVAITSDPARPARSNGYFGDLIRLLDGPILAA
;
A
#
# COMPACT_ATOMS: atom_id res chain seq x y z
N MET A 1 -2.41 -7.28 21.41
CA MET A 1 -2.03 -8.68 21.07
C MET A 1 -1.28 -8.65 19.76
N GLN A 2 -0.06 -9.21 19.71
CA GLN A 2 0.70 -9.34 18.48
C GLN A 2 0.42 -10.73 17.88
N ILE A 3 0.03 -10.77 16.60
CA ILE A 3 -0.40 -12.03 15.93
C ILE A 3 0.77 -12.72 15.24
N ILE A 4 1.70 -11.94 14.68
CA ILE A 4 2.84 -12.43 13.90
C ILE A 4 4.14 -11.85 14.43
N ASP A 5 5.23 -12.60 14.28
CA ASP A 5 6.55 -12.21 14.78
C ASP A 5 7.07 -10.92 14.09
N PRO A 6 7.74 -9.99 14.81
CA PRO A 6 8.20 -8.73 14.21
C PRO A 6 9.31 -8.96 13.18
N ALA A 7 10.11 -10.03 13.31
CA ALA A 7 11.08 -10.44 12.31
C ALA A 7 10.37 -10.89 11.02
N TRP A 8 9.21 -11.53 11.10
CA TRP A 8 8.41 -11.87 9.93
C TRP A 8 7.90 -10.61 9.21
N ILE A 9 7.42 -9.62 9.97
CA ILE A 9 7.06 -8.31 9.41
C ILE A 9 8.25 -7.73 8.63
N ARG A 10 9.42 -7.59 9.27
CA ARG A 10 10.62 -7.05 8.61
C ARG A 10 11.01 -7.82 7.34
N ALA A 11 10.89 -9.14 7.37
CA ALA A 11 11.19 -10.00 6.23
C ALA A 11 10.17 -9.82 5.09
N SER A 12 8.89 -9.65 5.41
CA SER A 12 7.82 -9.42 4.43
C SER A 12 7.94 -8.10 3.69
N LEU A 13 8.61 -7.12 4.29
CA LEU A 13 8.81 -5.78 3.71
C LEU A 13 10.11 -5.66 2.91
N GLN A 14 10.91 -6.74 2.81
CA GLN A 14 12.09 -6.74 1.95
C GLN A 14 11.69 -6.88 0.48
N PRO A 15 12.24 -6.07 -0.45
CA PRO A 15 12.04 -6.24 -1.88
C PRO A 15 12.47 -7.64 -2.34
N ARG A 16 11.55 -8.38 -2.97
CA ARG A 16 11.82 -9.71 -3.57
C ARG A 16 11.70 -9.70 -5.09
N THR A 17 10.83 -8.86 -5.61
CA THR A 17 10.61 -8.67 -7.05
C THR A 17 10.12 -7.26 -7.33
N ARG A 18 9.80 -6.96 -8.59
CA ARG A 18 9.15 -5.73 -9.02
C ARG A 18 7.89 -6.03 -9.81
N SER A 19 6.87 -5.21 -9.61
CA SER A 19 5.62 -5.32 -10.36
C SER A 19 5.83 -4.88 -11.81
N PRO A 20 5.47 -5.70 -12.81
CA PRO A 20 5.56 -5.29 -14.21
C PRO A 20 4.54 -4.20 -14.58
N PHE A 21 3.48 -4.04 -13.80
CA PHE A 21 2.42 -3.07 -14.08
C PHE A 21 2.67 -1.70 -13.46
N SER A 22 3.29 -1.64 -12.28
CA SER A 22 3.50 -0.40 -11.53
C SER A 22 4.97 0.00 -11.37
N GLY A 23 5.90 -0.91 -11.65
CA GLY A 23 7.34 -0.72 -11.40
C GLY A 23 7.73 -0.77 -9.92
N MET A 24 6.77 -0.82 -8.99
CA MET A 24 7.02 -0.85 -7.55
C MET A 24 7.74 -2.12 -7.13
N SER A 25 8.62 -2.01 -6.14
CA SER A 25 9.17 -3.16 -5.45
C SER A 25 8.05 -3.93 -4.73
N TYR A 26 8.21 -5.23 -4.62
CA TYR A 26 7.22 -6.12 -4.02
C TYR A 26 7.89 -7.08 -3.05
N GLY A 27 7.43 -7.06 -1.81
CA GLY A 27 7.82 -7.99 -0.76
C GLY A 27 6.88 -9.18 -0.68
N TYR A 28 6.73 -9.79 0.50
CA TYR A 28 5.76 -10.85 0.71
C TYR A 28 4.36 -10.26 0.95
N GLY A 29 3.60 -10.09 -0.14
CA GLY A 29 2.21 -9.64 -0.10
C GLY A 29 2.03 -8.11 -0.17
N TRP A 30 3.12 -7.35 -0.25
CA TRP A 30 3.11 -5.89 -0.13
C TRP A 30 3.81 -5.22 -1.31
N PHE A 31 3.17 -4.20 -1.89
CA PHE A 31 3.85 -3.21 -2.71
C PHE A 31 4.62 -2.25 -1.80
N LEU A 32 5.84 -1.93 -2.19
CA LEU A 32 6.74 -1.04 -1.46
C LEU A 32 6.95 0.21 -2.32
N THR A 33 6.50 1.35 -1.82
CA THR A 33 6.61 2.63 -2.54
C THR A 33 7.93 3.34 -2.19
N ASN A 34 8.37 4.23 -3.07
CA ASN A 34 9.54 5.08 -2.80
C ASN A 34 9.30 6.08 -1.67
N SER A 35 8.03 6.44 -1.43
CA SER A 35 7.62 7.31 -0.32
C SER A 35 7.69 6.63 1.05
N GLY A 36 7.92 5.31 1.11
CA GLY A 36 8.05 4.57 2.37
C GLY A 36 6.79 3.84 2.80
N TYR A 37 5.72 3.89 2.01
CA TYR A 37 4.52 3.08 2.25
C TYR A 37 4.74 1.62 1.89
N VAL A 38 4.16 0.76 2.73
CA VAL A 38 3.94 -0.66 2.46
C VAL A 38 2.44 -0.86 2.30
N LEU A 39 1.98 -1.24 1.11
CA LEU A 39 0.56 -1.24 0.79
C LEU A 39 0.10 -2.48 0.03
N ALA A 40 -1.16 -2.84 0.24
CA ALA A 40 -1.89 -3.80 -0.57
C ALA A 40 -3.15 -3.12 -1.10
N ARG A 41 -3.62 -3.58 -2.26
CA ARG A 41 -4.80 -3.01 -2.94
C ARG A 41 -5.80 -4.09 -3.33
N GLY A 42 -7.07 -3.79 -3.16
CA GLY A 42 -8.20 -4.66 -3.50
C GLY A 42 -9.01 -4.15 -4.69
N TYR A 43 -9.95 -4.97 -5.14
CA TYR A 43 -10.92 -4.58 -6.17
C TYR A 43 -11.74 -3.37 -5.72
N GLY A 44 -12.14 -2.51 -6.65
CA GLY A 44 -12.91 -1.31 -6.34
C GLY A 44 -12.14 -0.18 -5.64
N GLY A 45 -10.84 -0.36 -5.41
CA GLY A 45 -9.97 0.70 -4.87
C GLY A 45 -9.74 0.60 -3.37
N GLN A 46 -10.02 -0.56 -2.76
CA GLN A 46 -9.60 -0.80 -1.39
C GLN A 46 -8.08 -0.65 -1.27
N VAL A 47 -7.61 0.01 -0.22
CA VAL A 47 -6.19 0.08 0.12
C VAL A 47 -6.02 -0.14 1.61
N ILE A 48 -5.05 -0.99 1.95
CA ILE A 48 -4.45 -1.00 3.29
C ILE A 48 -2.98 -0.62 3.12
N ALA A 49 -2.54 0.37 3.89
CA ALA A 49 -1.18 0.88 3.83
C ALA A 49 -0.64 1.15 5.23
N ALA A 50 0.67 1.02 5.39
CA ALA A 50 1.37 1.46 6.59
C ALA A 50 2.65 2.21 6.22
N HIS A 51 3.10 3.11 7.10
CA HIS A 51 4.36 3.81 6.97
C HIS A 51 5.13 3.73 8.29
N PRO A 52 6.00 2.72 8.48
CA PRO A 52 6.63 2.44 9.77
C PRO A 52 7.42 3.62 10.36
N GLN A 53 8.10 4.41 9.52
CA GLN A 53 8.89 5.57 9.98
C GLN A 53 8.02 6.76 10.42
N ARG A 54 6.72 6.72 10.14
CA ARG A 54 5.74 7.77 10.48
C ARG A 54 4.75 7.30 11.54
N ASP A 55 4.90 6.06 12.03
CA ASP A 55 3.94 5.38 12.91
C ASP A 55 2.49 5.48 12.40
N LEU A 56 2.32 5.32 11.09
CA LEU A 56 1.05 5.55 10.40
C LEU A 56 0.49 4.25 9.82
N ALA A 57 -0.80 4.03 10.02
CA ALA A 57 -1.58 3.00 9.34
C ALA A 57 -2.82 3.64 8.69
N VAL A 58 -3.12 3.23 7.47
CA VAL A 58 -4.20 3.78 6.65
C VAL A 58 -5.05 2.64 6.10
N ALA A 59 -6.36 2.73 6.27
CA ALA A 59 -7.34 1.87 5.63
C ALA A 59 -8.27 2.75 4.79
N ILE A 60 -8.29 2.52 3.48
CA ILE A 60 -9.19 3.18 2.53
C ILE A 60 -10.16 2.12 2.03
N THR A 61 -11.44 2.35 2.29
CA THR A 61 -12.52 1.54 1.74
C THR A 61 -13.23 2.28 0.62
N SER A 62 -13.51 1.57 -0.47
CA SER A 62 -14.19 2.10 -1.65
C SER A 62 -15.40 1.23 -2.00
N ASP A 63 -16.24 1.69 -2.92
CA ASP A 63 -17.36 0.89 -3.42
C ASP A 63 -16.84 -0.38 -4.15
N PRO A 64 -17.09 -1.59 -3.62
CA PRO A 64 -16.60 -2.83 -4.22
C PRO A 64 -17.33 -3.22 -5.50
N ALA A 65 -18.47 -2.59 -5.84
CA ALA A 65 -19.24 -2.86 -7.05
C ALA A 65 -18.77 -2.05 -8.27
N ARG A 66 -17.84 -1.09 -8.09
CA ARG A 66 -17.36 -0.22 -9.17
C ARG A 66 -15.92 -0.53 -9.54
N PRO A 67 -15.57 -0.70 -10.82
CA PRO A 67 -14.20 -0.96 -11.21
C PRO A 67 -13.29 0.26 -10.99
N ALA A 68 -12.32 0.13 -10.08
CA ALA A 68 -11.30 1.14 -9.80
C ALA A 68 -10.24 1.32 -10.89
N ARG A 69 -10.10 0.36 -11.81
CA ARG A 69 -9.08 0.42 -12.87
C ARG A 69 -9.42 1.42 -13.96
N SER A 70 -10.68 1.83 -14.06
CA SER A 70 -11.25 2.37 -15.29
C SER A 70 -10.70 3.74 -15.70
N ASN A 71 -10.24 4.58 -14.77
CA ASN A 71 -9.86 5.99 -15.08
C ASN A 71 -8.82 6.59 -14.11
N GLY A 72 -7.83 5.84 -13.63
CA GLY A 72 -6.75 6.42 -12.81
C GLY A 72 -7.06 6.59 -11.31
N TYR A 73 -8.19 6.07 -10.83
CA TYR A 73 -8.58 6.15 -9.41
C TYR A 73 -7.51 5.60 -8.46
N PHE A 74 -6.83 4.50 -8.82
CA PHE A 74 -5.70 4.03 -8.01
C PHE A 74 -4.55 5.05 -7.93
N GLY A 75 -4.29 5.78 -9.02
CA GLY A 75 -3.33 6.88 -9.00
C GLY A 75 -3.78 8.03 -8.09
N ASP A 76 -5.09 8.30 -8.01
CA ASP A 76 -5.63 9.29 -7.07
C ASP A 76 -5.45 8.87 -5.61
N LEU A 77 -5.66 7.59 -5.31
CA LEU A 77 -5.41 7.03 -3.98
C LEU A 77 -3.92 7.10 -3.60
N ILE A 78 -3.02 6.83 -4.55
CA ILE A 78 -1.57 7.01 -4.32
C ILE A 78 -1.25 8.49 -4.09
N ARG A 79 -1.82 9.43 -4.85
CA ARG A 79 -1.62 10.86 -4.63
C ARG A 79 -2.15 11.34 -3.28
N LEU A 80 -3.25 10.76 -2.81
CA LEU A 80 -3.80 11.02 -1.49
C LEU A 80 -2.83 10.56 -0.39
N LEU A 81 -2.27 9.34 -0.53
CA LEU A 81 -1.27 8.80 0.39
C LEU A 81 0.02 9.63 0.41
N ASP A 82 0.59 9.88 -0.78
CA ASP A 82 1.89 10.56 -0.94
C ASP A 82 1.80 12.08 -0.73
N GLY A 83 0.59 12.64 -0.72
CA GLY A 83 0.34 14.06 -0.51
C GLY A 83 -0.25 14.35 0.88
N PRO A 84 -1.55 14.67 0.99
CA PRO A 84 -2.16 15.14 2.23
C PRO A 84 -1.93 14.23 3.45
N ILE A 85 -1.95 12.90 3.26
CA ILE A 85 -1.80 11.95 4.37
C ILE A 85 -0.36 11.94 4.88
N LEU A 86 0.64 11.96 3.99
CA LEU A 86 2.06 11.95 4.40
C LEU A 86 2.52 13.30 5.01
N ALA A 87 1.81 14.37 4.69
CA ALA A 87 2.10 15.72 5.16
C ALA A 87 1.50 16.05 6.54
N ALA A 88 0.50 15.28 6.99
CA ALA A 88 -0.10 15.39 8.31
C ALA A 88 0.86 14.89 9.41
#